data_AF-A0A2K8Z687-F1
#
_entry.id   AF-A0A2K8Z687-F1
#
_cell.length_a   1.000
_cell.length_b   1.000
_cell.length_c   1.000
_cell.angle_alpha   90.00
_cell.angle_beta   90.00
_cell.angle_gamma   90.00
#
_symmetry.space_group_name_H-M   'P 1'
#
loop_
_entity.id
_entity.type
_entity.pdbx_description
1 polymer ?
#
loop_
_entity_poly.entity_id
_entity_poly.type
_entity_poly.pdbx_seq_one_letter_code
_entity_poly.pdbx_strand_id
1 'polypeptide(L)'
;MSYFIKLTHSYSSKNRLQEAALKVARSLDDHQLESPEALERFVENRITLFNRSFNRCTALSVNLRKAHHQEGYLLHISDLVTLTVYKIKGQFVEEPATAQPVERINCEATGPQLGLFDELPV
;
A
#
# COMPACT_ATOMS: atom_id res chain seq x y z
N MET A 1 -12.42 9.52 5.41
CA MET A 1 -10.99 9.91 5.53
C MET A 1 -10.18 8.73 5.02
N SER A 2 -9.18 8.95 4.18
CA SER A 2 -8.41 7.85 3.60
C SER A 2 -7.11 7.61 4.39
N TYR A 3 -6.74 6.35 4.52
CA TYR A 3 -5.54 5.89 5.19
C TYR A 3 -4.73 4.99 4.24
N PHE A 4 -3.43 4.93 4.45
CA PHE A 4 -2.49 4.11 3.71
C PHE A 4 -1.75 3.17 4.66
N ILE A 5 -1.65 1.88 4.30
CA ILE A 5 -0.93 0.87 5.09
C ILE A 5 0.50 0.76 4.57
N LYS A 6 1.45 0.69 5.50
CA LYS A 6 2.83 0.28 5.21
C LYS A 6 3.30 -0.78 6.19
N LEU A 7 3.83 -1.88 5.67
CA LEU A 7 4.53 -2.87 6.47
C LEU A 7 5.84 -2.28 6.97
N THR A 8 5.94 -2.11 8.29
CA THR A 8 7.07 -1.41 8.92
C THR A 8 8.07 -2.41 9.51
N HIS A 9 7.55 -3.49 10.08
CA HIS A 9 8.39 -4.51 10.69
C HIS A 9 7.81 -5.89 10.39
N SER A 10 8.66 -6.86 10.05
CA SER A 10 8.29 -8.26 9.99
C SER A 10 9.44 -9.16 10.44
N TYR A 11 9.15 -10.14 11.28
CA TYR A 11 10.08 -11.21 11.62
C TYR A 11 9.86 -12.43 10.72
N SER A 12 10.89 -13.28 10.59
CA SER A 12 10.78 -14.57 9.90
C SER A 12 9.78 -15.50 10.61
N SER A 13 8.92 -16.17 9.85
CA SER A 13 8.02 -17.20 10.40
C SER A 13 8.78 -18.41 10.91
N LYS A 14 8.40 -18.88 12.10
CA LYS A 14 8.87 -20.13 12.70
C LYS A 14 7.90 -21.30 12.49
N ASN A 15 6.67 -21.02 12.07
CA ASN A 15 5.63 -22.03 11.84
C ASN A 15 4.63 -21.61 10.75
N ARG A 16 3.74 -22.53 10.35
CA ARG A 16 2.74 -22.30 9.28
C ARG A 16 1.69 -21.23 9.65
N LEU A 17 1.35 -21.09 10.93
CA LEU A 17 0.43 -20.04 11.41
C LEU A 17 1.03 -18.65 11.17
N GLN A 18 2.29 -18.46 11.55
CA GLN A 18 3.04 -17.22 11.32
C GLN A 18 3.25 -16.96 9.83
N GLU A 19 3.51 -18.00 9.04
CA GLU A 19 3.62 -17.87 7.59
C GLU A 19 2.30 -17.39 6.96
N ALA A 20 1.16 -17.94 7.38
CA ALA A 20 -0.15 -17.51 6.92
C ALA A 20 -0.47 -16.07 7.33
N ALA A 21 -0.16 -15.69 8.58
CA ALA A 21 -0.31 -14.33 9.07
C ALA A 21 0.56 -13.33 8.30
N LEU A 22 1.82 -13.69 8.01
CA LEU A 22 2.73 -12.86 7.19
C LEU A 22 2.20 -12.66 5.77
N LYS A 23 1.63 -13.70 5.14
CA LYS A 23 1.04 -13.58 3.81
C LYS A 23 -0.11 -12.57 3.80
N VAL A 24 -0.99 -12.61 4.82
CA VAL A 24 -2.06 -11.62 4.95
C VAL A 24 -1.48 -10.22 5.16
N ALA A 25 -0.52 -10.05 6.07
CA ALA A 25 0.06 -8.74 6.32
C ALA A 25 0.75 -8.15 5.08
N ARG A 26 1.48 -8.97 4.30
CA ARG A 26 2.10 -8.55 3.04
C ARG A 26 1.07 -8.21 1.98
N SER A 27 -0.06 -8.94 1.93
CA SER A 27 -1.14 -8.61 1.00
C SER A 27 -1.85 -7.31 1.33
N LEU A 28 -1.66 -6.76 2.53
CA LEU A 28 -2.22 -5.49 2.96
C LEU A 28 -1.22 -4.34 2.81
N ASP A 29 0.03 -4.63 2.47
CA ASP A 29 1.02 -3.60 2.20
C ASP A 29 0.57 -2.76 1.00
N ASP A 30 0.86 -1.47 1.04
CA ASP A 30 0.48 -0.46 0.05
C ASP A 30 -1.03 -0.30 -0.22
N HIS A 31 -1.91 -0.89 0.59
CA HIS A 31 -3.36 -0.73 0.42
C HIS A 31 -3.89 0.56 1.05
N GLN A 32 -4.92 1.11 0.42
CA GLN A 32 -5.71 2.20 0.96
C GLN A 32 -6.97 1.69 1.66
N LEU A 33 -7.40 2.40 2.70
CA LEU A 33 -8.59 2.07 3.48
C LEU A 33 -9.29 3.30 4.02
N GLU A 34 -10.58 3.16 4.29
CA GLU A 34 -11.43 4.25 4.79
C GLU A 34 -11.48 4.33 6.32
N SER A 35 -11.30 3.19 6.99
CA SER A 35 -11.37 3.09 8.46
C SER A 35 -10.32 2.11 9.01
N PRO A 36 -9.48 2.55 9.96
CA PRO A 36 -8.50 1.69 10.62
C PRO A 36 -9.17 0.62 11.51
N GLU A 37 -10.35 0.89 12.05
CA GLU A 37 -11.13 -0.10 12.81
C GLU A 37 -11.64 -1.24 11.92
N ALA A 38 -11.99 -0.93 10.66
CA ALA A 38 -12.35 -1.95 9.68
C ALA A 38 -11.15 -2.86 9.34
N LEU A 39 -9.94 -2.29 9.26
CA LEU A 39 -8.70 -3.05 9.09
C LEU A 39 -8.44 -3.98 10.27
N GLU A 40 -8.56 -3.49 11.50
CA GLU A 40 -8.39 -4.31 12.71
C GLU A 40 -9.32 -5.52 12.70
N ARG A 41 -10.62 -5.30 12.48
CA ARG A 41 -11.62 -6.38 12.40
C ARG A 41 -11.31 -7.37 11.28
N PHE A 42 -10.89 -6.89 10.12
CA PHE A 42 -10.53 -7.75 8.99
C PHE A 42 -9.35 -8.68 9.36
N VAL A 43 -8.27 -8.11 9.91
CA VAL A 43 -7.08 -8.87 10.30
C VAL A 43 -7.41 -9.82 11.45
N GLU A 44 -8.13 -9.37 12.47
CA GLU A 44 -8.54 -10.18 13.61
C GLU A 44 -9.39 -11.39 13.19
N ASN A 45 -10.34 -11.21 12.28
CA ASN A 45 -11.13 -12.30 11.72
C ASN A 45 -10.26 -13.33 11.02
N ARG A 46 -9.29 -12.88 10.20
CA ARG A 46 -8.36 -13.78 9.49
C ARG A 46 -7.45 -14.53 10.46
N ILE A 47 -6.87 -13.84 11.44
CA ILE A 47 -6.01 -14.45 12.46
C ILE A 47 -6.79 -15.44 13.31
N THR A 48 -8.03 -15.14 13.69
CA THR A 48 -8.90 -16.07 14.42
C THR A 48 -9.16 -17.35 13.63
N LEU A 49 -9.43 -17.25 12.33
CA LEU A 49 -9.58 -18.41 11.45
C LEU A 49 -8.28 -19.24 11.37
N PHE A 50 -7.13 -18.58 11.30
CA PHE A 50 -5.84 -19.28 11.28
C PHE A 50 -5.53 -19.94 12.62
N ASN A 51 -5.77 -19.27 13.75
CA ASN A 51 -5.59 -19.87 15.09
C ASN A 51 -6.43 -21.14 15.26
N ARG A 52 -7.67 -21.15 14.73
CA ARG A 52 -8.53 -22.35 14.72
C ARG A 52 -7.98 -23.45 13.82
N SER A 53 -7.46 -23.08 12.64
CA SER A 53 -6.90 -24.03 11.66
C SER A 53 -5.56 -24.63 12.09
N PHE A 54 -4.77 -23.87 12.85
CA PHE A 54 -3.45 -24.24 13.36
C PHE A 54 -3.46 -24.33 14.90
N ASN A 55 -4.40 -25.08 15.46
CA ASN A 55 -4.65 -25.16 16.91
C ASN A 55 -3.47 -25.68 17.78
N ARG A 56 -2.44 -26.27 17.16
CA ARG A 56 -1.21 -26.71 17.84
C ARG A 56 -0.17 -25.61 18.01
N CYS A 57 -0.34 -24.47 17.32
CA CYS A 57 0.55 -23.33 17.42
C CYS A 57 0.08 -22.36 18.51
N THR A 58 1.01 -21.58 19.07
CA THR A 58 0.65 -20.46 19.96
C THR A 58 -0.21 -19.46 19.19
N ALA A 59 -1.38 -19.16 19.75
CA ALA A 59 -2.34 -18.26 19.12
C ALA A 59 -1.74 -16.86 18.94
N LEU A 60 -1.98 -16.28 17.76
CA LEU A 60 -1.63 -14.89 17.47
C LEU A 60 -2.77 -13.96 17.89
N SER A 61 -2.42 -12.76 18.30
CA SER A 61 -3.31 -11.69 18.71
C SER A 61 -3.14 -10.47 17.81
N VAL A 62 -4.21 -9.69 17.63
CA VAL A 62 -4.18 -8.44 16.86
C VAL A 62 -4.42 -7.29 17.82
N ASN A 63 -3.67 -6.20 17.67
CA ASN A 63 -3.83 -5.02 18.51
C ASN A 63 -3.63 -3.75 17.67
N LEU A 64 -4.67 -2.93 17.57
CA LEU A 64 -4.58 -1.60 16.97
C LEU A 64 -4.33 -0.54 18.05
N ARG A 65 -3.29 0.28 17.85
CA ARG A 65 -2.97 1.42 18.74
C ARG A 65 -2.83 2.69 17.95
N LYS A 66 -3.14 3.83 18.56
CA LYS A 66 -2.77 5.14 18.00
C LYS A 66 -1.26 5.32 18.14
N ALA A 67 -0.61 5.82 17.09
CA ALA A 67 0.81 6.13 17.15
C ALA A 67 1.05 7.33 18.09
N HIS A 68 2.00 7.23 19.02
CA HIS A 68 2.27 8.30 19.98
C HIS A 68 2.89 9.56 19.36
N HIS A 69 3.63 9.42 18.25
CA HIS A 69 4.43 10.49 17.67
C HIS A 69 3.97 10.92 16.26
N GLN A 70 2.94 10.27 15.70
CA GLN A 70 2.47 10.52 14.32
C GLN A 70 0.94 10.46 14.26
N GLU A 71 0.34 11.23 13.35
CA GLU A 71 -1.09 11.09 13.04
C GLU A 71 -1.32 9.79 12.26
N GLY A 72 -1.60 8.71 12.98
CA GLY A 72 -1.81 7.39 12.40
C GLY A 72 -2.07 6.31 13.45
N TYR A 73 -2.10 5.08 12.99
CA TYR A 73 -2.29 3.89 13.81
C TYR A 73 -1.18 2.88 13.58
N LEU A 74 -0.94 2.03 14.57
CA LEU A 74 -0.05 0.88 14.51
C LEU A 74 -0.88 -0.36 14.73
N LEU A 75 -0.90 -1.25 13.76
CA LEU A 75 -1.51 -2.56 13.89
C LEU A 75 -0.42 -3.60 14.12
N HIS A 76 -0.49 -4.26 15.27
CA HIS A 76 0.42 -5.33 15.66
C HIS A 76 -0.27 -6.67 15.54
N ILE A 77 0.41 -7.63 14.92
CA ILE A 77 0.02 -9.05 14.94
C ILE A 77 1.02 -9.76 15.84
N SER A 78 0.70 -9.85 17.14
CA SER A 78 1.61 -10.24 18.21
C SER A 78 2.99 -9.57 18.04
N ASP A 79 4.08 -10.29 18.33
CA ASP A 79 5.45 -9.84 18.07
C ASP A 79 5.93 -10.19 16.66
N LEU A 80 5.05 -10.53 15.72
CA LEU A 80 5.45 -11.04 14.39
C LEU A 80 5.57 -9.92 13.36
N VAL A 81 4.56 -9.05 13.27
CA VAL A 81 4.47 -7.99 12.25
C VAL A 81 3.89 -6.72 12.86
N THR A 82 4.42 -5.58 12.40
CA THR A 82 3.84 -4.26 12.63
C THR A 82 3.52 -3.60 11.30
N LEU A 83 2.26 -3.22 11.12
CA LEU A 83 1.77 -2.38 10.03
C LEU A 83 1.55 -0.96 10.56
N THR A 84 2.11 0.05 9.90
CA THR A 84 1.83 1.45 10.18
C THR A 84 0.75 1.94 9.23
N VAL A 85 -0.30 2.53 9.79
CA VAL A 85 -1.44 3.08 9.06
C VAL A 85 -1.34 4.59 9.10
N TYR A 86 -0.92 5.18 7.98
CA TYR A 86 -0.76 6.62 7.83
C TYR A 86 -2.08 7.26 7.42
N LYS A 87 -2.41 8.38 8.05
CA LYS A 87 -3.53 9.21 7.62
C LYS A 87 -3.10 10.01 6.39
N ILE A 88 -3.82 9.89 5.28
CA ILE A 88 -3.55 10.67 4.08
C ILE A 88 -4.10 12.09 4.31
N LYS A 89 -3.21 13.09 4.29
CA LYS A 89 -3.58 14.51 4.33
C LYS A 89 -3.48 15.07 2.91
N GLY A 90 -4.62 15.51 2.36
CA GLY A 90 -4.72 16.04 1.01
C GLY A 90 -4.96 14.93 -0.01
N GLN A 91 -6.15 14.92 -0.61
CA GLN A 91 -6.31 14.32 -1.93
C GLN A 91 -5.47 15.17 -2.86
N PHE A 92 -4.46 14.59 -3.51
CA PHE A 92 -4.07 15.13 -4.81
C PHE A 92 -5.32 14.98 -5.67
N VAL A 93 -6.03 16.08 -5.85
CA VAL A 93 -7.07 16.16 -6.88
C VAL A 93 -6.32 15.86 -8.17
N GLU A 94 -6.52 14.66 -8.72
CA GLU A 94 -6.32 14.50 -10.15
C GLU A 94 -7.20 15.58 -10.78
N GLU A 95 -6.58 16.63 -11.33
CA GLU A 95 -7.28 17.45 -12.30
C GLU A 95 -7.85 16.46 -13.32
N PRO A 96 -9.17 16.44 -13.56
CA PRO A 96 -9.70 15.60 -14.60
C PRO A 96 -8.99 16.03 -15.88
N ALA A 97 -8.27 15.10 -16.51
CA ALA A 97 -7.70 15.30 -17.82
C ALA A 97 -8.85 15.80 -18.70
N THR A 98 -8.87 17.11 -18.95
CA THR A 98 -9.86 17.72 -19.82
C THR A 98 -9.65 17.04 -21.15
N ALA A 99 -10.68 16.33 -21.60
CA ALA A 99 -10.74 15.70 -22.89
C ALA A 99 -10.50 16.76 -23.96
N GLN A 100 -9.25 16.96 -24.37
CA GLN A 100 -8.97 17.57 -25.66
C GLN A 100 -9.14 16.44 -26.69
N PRO A 101 -10.01 16.63 -27.70
CA PRO A 101 -10.15 15.63 -28.74
C PRO A 101 -8.81 15.55 -29.47
N VAL A 102 -8.23 14.35 -29.48
CA VAL A 102 -7.08 14.01 -30.30
C VAL A 102 -7.50 14.24 -31.74
N GLU A 103 -7.14 15.40 -32.32
CA GLU A 103 -7.11 15.57 -33.76
C GLU A 103 -6.25 14.43 -34.32
N ARG A 104 -6.87 13.60 -35.16
CA ARG A 104 -6.21 12.49 -35.83
C ARG A 104 -5.12 13.08 -36.70
N ILE A 105 -3.88 13.06 -36.22
CA ILE A 105 -2.71 13.31 -37.05
C ILE A 105 -2.64 12.13 -38.03
N ASN A 106 -2.98 12.39 -39.29
CA ASN A 106 -2.74 11.48 -40.40
C ASN A 106 -1.23 11.19 -40.44
N CYS A 107 -0.85 9.95 -40.15
CA CYS A 107 0.50 9.46 -40.40
C CYS A 107 0.69 9.25 -41.91
N GLU A 108 0.83 10.33 -42.67
CA GLU A 108 1.39 10.25 -44.01
C GLU A 108 2.90 10.41 -43.93
N ALA A 109 3.59 9.34 -44.34
CA ALA A 109 5.02 9.23 -44.37
C ALA A 109 5.63 10.29 -45.28
N THR A 110 6.55 11.10 -44.75
CA THR A 110 7.61 11.71 -45.56
C THR A 110 8.88 11.80 -44.70
N GLY A 111 9.95 11.24 -45.24
CA GLY A 111 11.25 11.09 -44.60
C GLY A 111 12.04 12.40 -44.41
N PRO A 112 13.32 12.29 -44.02
CA PRO A 112 13.98 13.20 -43.09
C PRO A 112 14.73 14.34 -43.79
N GLN A 113 14.87 15.48 -43.12
CA GLN A 113 16.02 16.37 -43.32
C GLN A 113 16.51 16.91 -41.97
N LEU A 114 17.63 16.36 -41.51
CA LEU A 114 18.52 16.97 -40.52
C LEU A 114 19.36 18.02 -41.26
N GLY A 115 19.04 19.31 -41.11
CA GLY A 115 19.98 20.42 -41.31
C GLY A 115 20.31 20.98 -39.92
N LEU A 116 21.48 20.72 -39.31
CA LEU A 116 22.83 21.25 -39.59
C LEU A 116 22.89 22.79 -39.63
N PHE A 117 23.63 23.32 -38.64
CA PHE A 117 24.25 24.65 -38.50
C PHE A 117 23.31 25.82 -38.14
N ASP A 118 23.67 26.83 -37.34
CA ASP A 118 24.80 27.16 -36.43
C ASP A 118 24.32 28.42 -35.64
N GLU A 119 25.20 29.02 -34.83
CA GLU A 119 25.19 30.39 -34.26
C GLU A 119 25.08 30.57 -32.72
N LEU A 120 26.29 30.60 -32.10
CA LEU A 120 26.87 31.67 -31.24
C LEU A 120 26.28 31.97 -29.84
N PRO A 121 26.97 32.74 -28.94
CA PRO A 121 28.42 33.03 -28.76
C PRO A 121 28.92 32.60 -27.35
N VAL A 122 30.21 32.46 -27.06
CA VAL A 122 31.21 33.49 -26.65
C VAL A 122 32.59 32.81 -26.62
#